data_AF-M5C8P1-F1
#
_entry.id   AF-M5C8P1-F1
#
_cell.length_a   1.000
_cell.length_b   1.000
_cell.length_c   1.000
_cell.angle_alpha   90.00
_cell.angle_beta   90.00
_cell.angle_gamma   90.00
#
_symmetry.space_group_name_H-M   'P 1'
#
loop_
_entity.id
_entity.type
_entity.pdbx_description
1 polymer ?
#
loop_
_entity_poly.entity_id
_entity_poly.type
_entity_poly.pdbx_seq_one_letter_code
_entity_poly.pdbx_strand_id
1 'polypeptide(L)'
;MLELQNEALVRCWLSLRQDIEAAVYFNDRDELVVLPQNGVPDLLSTSPFAQRLDKCIVYLDDGHTRGTDLKLPRETRALVTLGPKVTKDRLLQGCMRMRKLGHGQSVMFAAPPEIHAQILNASPNLVENNGTIDALDVLRWAMLQTCKDLQHHVSHWAQQGIEYARRHEADEQYKKNHDIAALRKRWTTPEARPLEEMYGVLSPEERSHKTTLTHRAFNIPELRKGLELMGIQTLEDPSMDEEQEREVTHEVEREEQVERPPKRKPAIHSIHPELWDI
;
A
#
# COMPACT_ATOMS: atom_id res chain seq x y z
N MET A 1 18.91 -5.97 2.05
CA MET A 1 19.08 -5.57 0.64
C MET A 1 18.26 -4.29 0.37
N LEU A 2 18.38 -3.27 1.22
CA LEU A 2 17.55 -2.05 1.23
C LEU A 2 18.39 -0.76 1.22
N GLU A 3 19.69 -0.84 0.93
CA GLU A 3 20.62 0.31 0.95
C GLU A 3 21.04 0.80 -0.44
N LEU A 4 20.44 0.28 -1.51
CA LEU A 4 20.71 0.76 -2.86
C LEU A 4 19.59 1.71 -3.27
N GLN A 5 19.93 2.95 -3.57
CA GLN A 5 19.02 3.86 -4.27
C GLN A 5 18.59 3.22 -5.59
N ASN A 6 17.36 3.50 -6.02
CA ASN A 6 16.76 2.93 -7.24
C ASN A 6 17.69 3.07 -8.46
N GLU A 7 18.34 4.23 -8.59
CA GLU A 7 19.33 4.48 -9.65
C GLU A 7 20.50 3.50 -9.63
N ALA A 8 21.07 3.21 -8.46
CA ALA A 8 22.22 2.33 -8.33
C ALA A 8 21.86 0.89 -8.72
N LEU A 9 20.68 0.42 -8.32
CA LEU A 9 20.16 -0.89 -8.72
C LEU A 9 19.99 -0.97 -10.24
N VAL A 10 19.37 0.06 -10.83
CA VAL A 10 19.06 0.10 -12.25
C VAL A 10 20.33 0.22 -13.11
N ARG A 11 21.32 1.01 -12.67
CA ARG A 11 22.66 1.07 -13.29
C ARG A 11 23.32 -0.30 -13.30
N CYS A 12 23.31 -0.99 -12.16
CA CYS A 12 23.86 -2.34 -12.05
C CYS A 12 23.13 -3.30 -13.02
N TRP A 13 21.80 -3.25 -13.04
CA TRP A 13 21.00 -4.10 -13.92
C TRP A 13 21.28 -3.84 -15.41
N LEU A 14 21.35 -2.57 -15.85
CA LEU A 14 21.73 -2.23 -17.22
C LEU A 14 23.14 -2.72 -17.59
N SER A 15 24.09 -2.64 -16.66
CA SER A 15 25.46 -3.12 -16.92
C SER A 15 25.52 -4.64 -17.20
N LEU A 16 24.59 -5.40 -16.62
CA LEU A 16 24.47 -6.85 -16.81
C LEU A 16 23.70 -7.23 -18.10
N ARG A 17 22.92 -6.31 -18.67
CA ARG A 17 22.06 -6.54 -19.83
C ARG A 17 22.37 -5.54 -20.95
N GLN A 18 23.45 -5.81 -21.68
CA GLN A 18 23.89 -4.98 -22.81
C GLN A 18 22.97 -5.02 -24.03
N ASP A 19 22.00 -5.93 -24.04
CA ASP A 19 20.97 -6.07 -25.07
C ASP A 19 19.83 -5.04 -24.94
N ILE A 20 19.80 -4.28 -23.85
CA ILE A 20 18.75 -3.33 -23.51
C ILE A 20 19.27 -1.91 -23.71
N GLU A 21 18.44 -0.99 -24.21
CA GLU A 21 18.89 0.37 -24.56
C GLU A 21 18.80 1.35 -23.38
N ALA A 22 17.85 1.15 -22.47
CA ALA A 22 17.61 2.03 -21.34
C ALA A 22 16.84 1.36 -20.19
N ALA A 23 16.77 2.04 -19.05
CA ALA A 23 15.98 1.61 -17.91
C ALA A 23 15.13 2.74 -17.35
N VAL A 24 13.90 2.43 -16.95
CA VAL A 24 12.94 3.37 -16.38
C VAL A 24 12.79 3.08 -14.89
N TYR A 25 12.85 4.12 -14.06
CA TYR A 25 12.73 4.03 -12.60
C TYR A 25 12.28 5.37 -12.00
N PHE A 26 11.96 5.38 -10.71
CA PHE A 26 11.67 6.60 -9.94
C PHE A 26 12.94 7.14 -9.28
N ASN A 27 13.24 8.42 -9.51
CA ASN A 27 14.34 9.12 -8.85
C ASN A 27 13.98 9.51 -7.40
N ASP A 28 14.92 10.12 -6.68
CA ASP A 28 14.73 10.60 -5.29
C ASP A 28 13.70 11.76 -5.15
N ARG A 29 13.12 12.23 -6.26
CA ARG A 29 12.10 13.29 -6.31
C ARG A 29 10.72 12.74 -6.70
N ASP A 30 10.55 11.42 -6.67
CA ASP A 30 9.35 10.71 -7.10
C ASP A 30 8.96 10.97 -8.57
N GLU A 31 9.94 11.31 -9.42
CA GLU A 31 9.75 11.53 -10.85
C GLU A 31 10.17 10.29 -11.64
N LEU A 32 9.38 9.94 -12.65
CA LEU A 32 9.67 8.84 -13.55
C LEU A 32 10.75 9.24 -14.56
N VAL A 33 11.94 8.67 -14.39
CA VAL A 33 13.12 8.95 -15.21
C VAL A 33 13.53 7.74 -16.02
N VAL A 34 14.26 7.99 -17.10
CA VAL A 34 14.89 6.97 -17.93
C VAL A 34 16.39 7.19 -17.97
N LEU A 35 17.14 6.12 -17.72
CA LEU A 35 18.57 6.06 -17.81
C LEU A 35 18.98 5.23 -19.05
N PRO A 36 19.56 5.85 -20.08
CA PRO A 36 20.15 5.13 -21.21
C PRO A 36 21.38 4.32 -20.80
N GLN A 37 21.71 3.26 -21.55
CA GLN A 37 22.89 2.41 -21.32
C GLN A 37 24.19 3.23 -21.16
N ASN A 38 24.35 4.26 -22.00
CA ASN A 38 25.52 5.15 -22.04
C ASN A 38 25.09 6.61 -21.94
N GLY A 39 24.45 7.00 -20.84
CA GLY A 39 23.93 8.36 -20.69
C GLY A 39 23.67 8.79 -19.26
N VAL A 40 23.07 9.98 -19.15
CA VAL A 40 22.55 10.52 -17.89
C VAL A 40 21.05 10.26 -17.78
N PRO A 41 20.50 10.15 -16.56
CA PRO A 41 19.06 10.06 -16.37
C PRO A 41 18.36 11.32 -16.91
N ASP A 42 17.24 11.14 -17.60
CA ASP A 42 16.37 12.21 -18.08
C ASP A 42 14.90 11.87 -17.79
N LEU A 43 14.01 12.86 -17.81
CA LEU A 43 12.58 12.62 -17.60
C LEU A 43 12.00 11.71 -18.69
N LEU A 44 11.21 10.71 -18.30
CA LEU A 44 10.60 9.80 -19.27
C LEU A 44 9.67 10.54 -20.22
N SER A 45 8.91 11.53 -19.73
CA SER A 45 7.92 12.28 -20.52
C SER A 45 8.51 13.03 -21.72
N THR A 46 9.75 13.51 -21.61
CA THR A 46 10.47 14.23 -22.68
C THR A 46 11.35 13.31 -23.52
N SER A 47 11.57 12.08 -23.07
CA SER A 47 12.49 11.15 -23.70
C SER A 47 11.83 10.36 -24.85
N PRO A 48 12.56 10.07 -25.94
CA PRO A 48 12.06 9.19 -26.99
C PRO A 48 11.73 7.77 -26.50
N PHE A 49 12.27 7.36 -25.35
CA PHE A 49 12.00 6.05 -24.74
C PHE A 49 10.57 5.92 -24.20
N ALA A 50 9.82 7.02 -24.00
CA ALA A 50 8.41 6.97 -23.60
C ALA A 50 7.54 6.12 -24.54
N GLN A 51 7.88 6.10 -25.83
CA GLN A 51 7.17 5.35 -26.86
C GLN A 51 7.82 3.99 -27.17
N ARG A 52 9.00 3.71 -26.60
CA ARG A 52 9.85 2.55 -26.91
C ARG A 52 10.19 1.74 -25.67
N LEU A 53 9.18 1.48 -24.83
CA LEU A 53 9.30 0.68 -23.62
C LEU A 53 9.64 -0.80 -23.91
N ASP A 54 9.50 -1.26 -25.15
CA ASP A 54 9.95 -2.57 -25.63
C ASP A 54 11.47 -2.77 -25.55
N LYS A 55 12.23 -1.68 -25.53
CA LYS A 55 13.69 -1.72 -25.42
C LYS A 55 14.21 -1.25 -24.05
N CYS A 56 13.31 -1.10 -23.09
CA CYS A 56 13.63 -0.63 -21.76
C CYS A 56 13.35 -1.71 -20.72
N ILE A 57 14.17 -1.79 -19.67
CA ILE A 57 13.74 -2.39 -18.40
C ILE A 57 12.97 -1.37 -17.59
N VAL A 58 12.03 -1.83 -16.77
CA VAL A 58 11.27 -0.98 -15.87
C VAL A 58 11.44 -1.52 -14.46
N TYR A 59 11.91 -0.69 -13.56
CA TYR A 59 12.00 -0.98 -12.15
C TYR A 59 10.99 -0.12 -11.38
N LEU A 60 10.15 -0.78 -10.57
CA LEU A 60 9.17 -0.16 -9.70
C LEU A 60 9.40 -0.70 -8.29
N ASP A 61 9.58 0.18 -7.33
CA ASP A 61 9.60 -0.17 -5.91
C ASP A 61 8.18 -0.18 -5.32
N ASP A 62 8.03 -0.58 -4.04
CA ASP A 62 6.72 -0.71 -3.39
C ASP A 62 5.97 0.63 -3.30
N GLY A 63 6.69 1.71 -2.94
CA GLY A 63 6.14 3.06 -2.81
C GLY A 63 5.58 3.63 -4.12
N HIS A 64 6.26 3.34 -5.23
CA HIS A 64 5.92 3.90 -6.55
C HIS A 64 5.10 2.95 -7.43
N THR A 65 4.54 1.88 -6.85
CA THR A 65 3.54 1.02 -7.53
C THR A 65 2.13 1.65 -7.56
N ARG A 66 1.88 2.74 -6.83
CA ARG A 66 0.60 3.48 -6.87
C ARG A 66 0.69 4.62 -7.89
N GLY A 67 -0.40 4.93 -8.61
CA GLY A 67 -0.45 6.08 -9.52
C GLY A 67 0.29 5.96 -10.87
N THR A 68 1.23 5.03 -11.01
CA THR A 68 2.04 4.90 -12.24
C THR A 68 1.31 4.14 -13.35
N ASP A 69 1.10 4.77 -14.51
CA ASP A 69 0.54 4.14 -15.73
C ASP A 69 1.60 4.06 -16.84
N LEU A 70 2.28 2.91 -16.92
CA LEU A 70 3.22 2.60 -18.00
C LEU A 70 2.57 1.64 -18.99
N LYS A 71 2.53 2.03 -20.26
CA LYS A 71 2.01 1.19 -21.35
C LYS A 71 3.04 0.14 -21.76
N LEU A 72 3.15 -0.90 -20.94
CA LEU A 72 4.07 -2.01 -21.19
C LEU A 72 3.66 -2.80 -22.45
N PRO A 73 4.64 -3.23 -23.28
CA PRO A 73 4.41 -4.10 -24.42
C PRO A 73 3.67 -5.40 -24.09
N ARG A 74 3.11 -6.05 -25.12
CA ARG A 74 2.33 -7.29 -24.94
C ARG A 74 3.16 -8.48 -24.46
N GLU A 75 4.43 -8.56 -24.84
CA GLU A 75 5.30 -9.70 -24.51
C GLU A 75 6.14 -9.47 -23.25
N THR A 76 5.86 -8.40 -22.51
CA THR A 76 6.62 -8.08 -21.29
C THR A 76 6.39 -9.15 -20.23
N ARG A 77 7.49 -9.62 -19.65
CA ARG A 77 7.51 -10.48 -18.47
C ARG A 77 8.05 -9.70 -17.29
N ALA A 78 7.30 -9.68 -16.19
CA ALA A 78 7.71 -9.01 -14.97
C ALA A 78 8.26 -10.02 -13.95
N LEU A 79 9.27 -9.60 -13.19
CA LEU A 79 9.73 -10.29 -11.99
C LEU A 79 9.16 -9.56 -10.78
N VAL A 80 8.36 -10.26 -9.98
CA VAL A 80 7.77 -9.76 -8.74
C VAL A 80 8.56 -10.33 -7.58
N THR A 81 9.20 -9.45 -6.82
CA THR A 81 9.97 -9.85 -5.64
C THR A 81 9.04 -9.94 -4.43
N LEU A 82 9.13 -11.04 -3.68
CA LEU A 82 8.29 -11.29 -2.51
C LEU A 82 9.09 -10.97 -1.25
N GLY A 83 8.65 -9.96 -0.51
CA GLY A 83 9.20 -9.58 0.79
C GLY A 83 8.39 -10.12 1.96
N PRO A 84 8.90 -9.95 3.20
CA PRO A 84 8.10 -10.17 4.40
C PRO A 84 6.91 -9.20 4.45
N LYS A 85 5.82 -9.61 5.11
CA LYS A 85 4.61 -8.80 5.32
C LYS A 85 3.92 -8.31 4.02
N VAL A 86 4.18 -8.94 2.87
CA VAL A 86 3.44 -8.64 1.64
C VAL A 86 2.02 -9.18 1.78
N THR A 87 1.04 -8.28 1.76
CA THR A 87 -0.38 -8.61 1.74
C THR A 87 -0.86 -8.90 0.32
N LYS A 88 -2.02 -9.56 0.21
CA LYS A 88 -2.71 -9.85 -1.06
C LYS A 88 -2.85 -8.58 -1.90
N ASP A 89 -3.29 -7.49 -1.30
CA ASP A 89 -3.55 -6.24 -2.03
C ASP A 89 -2.26 -5.60 -2.55
N ARG A 90 -1.16 -5.60 -1.76
CA ARG A 90 0.15 -5.13 -2.23
C ARG A 90 0.69 -5.99 -3.37
N LEU A 91 0.62 -7.31 -3.22
CA LEU A 91 1.03 -8.26 -4.27
C LEU A 91 0.26 -8.02 -5.58
N LEU A 92 -1.07 -7.94 -5.49
CA LEU A 92 -1.93 -7.69 -6.64
C LEU A 92 -1.68 -6.31 -7.23
N GLN A 93 -1.45 -5.28 -6.42
CA GLN A 93 -1.15 -3.93 -6.88
C GLN A 93 0.09 -3.89 -7.78
N GLY A 94 1.14 -4.62 -7.41
CA GLY A 94 2.34 -4.81 -8.24
C GLY A 94 2.04 -5.61 -9.51
N CYS A 95 1.39 -6.76 -9.40
CA CYS A 95 1.04 -7.61 -10.54
C CYS A 95 0.11 -6.90 -11.56
N MET A 96 -0.83 -6.09 -11.08
CA MET A 96 -1.80 -5.36 -11.92
C MET A 96 -1.18 -4.22 -12.72
N ARG A 97 0.10 -3.88 -12.51
CA ARG A 97 0.85 -3.03 -13.46
C ARG A 97 0.93 -3.71 -14.83
N MET A 98 0.92 -5.03 -14.87
CA MET A 98 0.75 -5.84 -16.09
C MET A 98 -0.72 -5.87 -16.51
N ARG A 99 -1.20 -4.79 -17.15
CA ARG A 99 -2.63 -4.63 -17.53
C ARG A 99 -3.15 -5.70 -18.49
N LYS A 100 -2.26 -6.42 -19.19
CA LYS A 100 -2.60 -7.51 -20.12
C LYS A 100 -2.11 -8.86 -19.59
N LEU A 101 -2.05 -9.04 -18.27
CA LEU A 101 -1.66 -10.30 -17.64
C LEU A 101 -2.52 -11.46 -18.17
N GLY A 102 -1.88 -12.55 -18.58
CA GLY A 102 -2.53 -13.70 -19.22
C GLY A 102 -2.89 -13.50 -20.70
N HIS A 103 -2.69 -12.30 -21.25
CA HIS A 103 -2.94 -11.94 -22.66
C HIS A 103 -1.64 -11.47 -23.32
N GLY A 104 -0.59 -12.29 -23.20
CA GLY A 104 0.78 -12.02 -23.65
C GLY A 104 1.72 -11.65 -22.51
N GLN A 105 1.24 -10.85 -21.55
CA GLN A 105 2.06 -10.47 -20.39
C GLN A 105 2.03 -11.58 -19.34
N SER A 106 3.17 -11.78 -18.66
CA SER A 106 3.33 -12.78 -17.62
C SER A 106 4.14 -12.26 -16.44
N VAL A 107 4.01 -12.92 -15.29
CA VAL A 107 4.78 -12.63 -14.07
C VAL A 107 5.58 -13.86 -13.65
N MET A 108 6.73 -13.62 -13.04
CA MET A 108 7.52 -14.60 -12.31
C MET A 108 7.68 -14.09 -10.88
N PHE A 109 7.63 -14.99 -9.90
CA PHE A 109 7.89 -14.64 -8.51
C PHE A 109 9.32 -15.00 -8.11
N ALA A 110 9.99 -14.10 -7.41
CA ALA A 110 11.27 -14.37 -6.74
C ALA A 110 11.09 -14.14 -5.24
N ALA A 111 11.44 -15.14 -4.44
CA ALA A 111 11.33 -15.10 -2.98
C ALA A 111 12.66 -15.49 -2.35
N PRO A 112 13.07 -14.83 -1.24
CA PRO A 112 14.17 -15.31 -0.43
C PRO A 112 13.78 -16.64 0.27
N PRO A 113 14.76 -17.42 0.77
CA PRO A 113 14.52 -18.76 1.32
C PRO A 113 13.49 -18.79 2.44
N GLU A 114 13.43 -17.75 3.27
CA GLU A 114 12.50 -17.65 4.39
C GLU A 114 11.05 -17.54 3.89
N ILE A 115 10.81 -16.72 2.87
CA ILE A 115 9.48 -16.56 2.26
C ILE A 115 9.10 -17.80 1.46
N HIS A 116 10.07 -18.42 0.78
CA HIS A 116 9.87 -19.70 0.10
C HIS A 116 9.36 -20.78 1.08
N ALA A 117 9.99 -20.91 2.26
CA ALA A 117 9.55 -21.84 3.30
C ALA A 117 8.14 -21.49 3.83
N GLN A 118 7.81 -20.21 3.98
CA GLN A 118 6.47 -19.80 4.38
C GLN A 118 5.40 -20.14 3.33
N ILE A 119 5.72 -20.02 2.03
CA ILE A 119 4.82 -20.41 0.94
C ILE A 119 4.58 -21.92 0.99
N LEU A 120 5.63 -22.73 1.18
CA LEU A 120 5.49 -24.18 1.33
C LEU A 120 4.60 -24.56 2.52
N ASN A 121 4.80 -23.92 3.67
CA ASN A 121 4.01 -24.17 4.88
C ASN A 121 2.53 -23.73 4.73
N ALA A 122 2.27 -22.74 3.88
CA ALA A 122 0.92 -22.29 3.56
C ALA A 122 0.18 -23.25 2.61
N SER A 123 0.90 -24.12 1.91
CA SER A 123 0.36 -25.00 0.87
C SER A 123 0.18 -26.43 1.39
N PRO A 124 -1.07 -26.89 1.60
CA PRO A 124 -1.33 -28.22 2.15
C PRO A 124 -0.89 -29.36 1.21
N ASN A 125 -0.93 -29.14 -0.11
CA ASN A 125 -0.77 -30.19 -1.11
C ASN A 125 0.70 -30.44 -1.53
N LEU A 126 1.60 -29.49 -1.26
CA LEU A 126 3.01 -29.58 -1.70
C LEU A 126 3.84 -30.49 -0.80
N VAL A 127 3.52 -30.53 0.49
CA VAL A 127 4.18 -31.39 1.48
C VAL A 127 3.96 -32.87 1.16
N GLU A 128 2.82 -33.22 0.55
CA GLU A 128 2.48 -34.61 0.22
C GLU A 128 3.05 -35.08 -1.14
N ASN A 129 3.26 -34.17 -2.09
CA ASN A 129 3.49 -34.54 -3.50
C ASN A 129 4.86 -34.15 -4.08
N ASN A 130 5.78 -33.61 -3.26
CA ASN A 130 7.08 -33.11 -3.75
C ASN A 130 6.92 -32.14 -4.94
N GLY A 131 5.81 -31.39 -4.93
CA GLY A 131 5.36 -30.59 -6.07
C GLY A 131 6.20 -29.33 -6.27
N THR A 132 6.06 -28.73 -7.44
CA THR A 132 6.64 -27.41 -7.73
C THR A 132 5.67 -26.32 -7.26
N ILE A 133 6.20 -25.24 -6.68
CA ILE A 133 5.40 -24.08 -6.26
C ILE A 133 4.77 -23.42 -7.48
N ASP A 134 3.46 -23.20 -7.43
CA ASP A 134 2.73 -22.46 -8.46
C ASP A 134 2.32 -21.06 -8.00
N ALA A 135 1.64 -20.31 -8.87
CA ALA A 135 1.12 -18.98 -8.53
C ALA A 135 -0.04 -19.02 -7.52
N LEU A 136 -0.81 -20.11 -7.44
CA LEU A 136 -1.90 -20.27 -6.48
C LEU A 136 -1.35 -20.41 -5.06
N ASP A 137 -0.21 -21.09 -4.89
CA ASP A 137 0.49 -21.22 -3.62
C ASP A 137 0.97 -19.87 -3.10
N VAL A 138 1.55 -19.04 -3.98
CA VAL A 138 1.94 -17.65 -3.65
C VAL A 138 0.72 -16.83 -3.23
N LEU A 139 -0.39 -16.94 -3.96
CA LEU A 139 -1.63 -16.22 -3.63
C LEU A 139 -2.20 -16.67 -2.28
N ARG A 140 -2.22 -17.98 -2.00
CA ARG A 140 -2.65 -18.51 -0.68
C ARG A 140 -1.80 -17.96 0.44
N TRP A 141 -0.47 -17.99 0.29
CA TRP A 141 0.44 -17.39 1.26
C TRP A 141 0.14 -15.91 1.48
N ALA A 142 -0.02 -15.11 0.42
CA ALA A 142 -0.32 -13.69 0.52
C ALA A 142 -1.68 -13.41 1.19
N MET A 143 -2.70 -14.25 0.95
CA MET A 143 -3.99 -14.17 1.65
C MET A 143 -3.83 -14.46 3.14
N LEU A 144 -3.04 -15.47 3.52
CA LEU A 144 -2.75 -15.75 4.93
C LEU A 144 -1.96 -14.63 5.61
N GLN A 145 -0.99 -14.02 4.90
CA GLN A 145 -0.30 -12.82 5.40
C GLN A 145 -1.29 -11.67 5.63
N THR A 146 -2.27 -11.49 4.74
CA THR A 146 -3.33 -10.49 4.91
C THR A 146 -4.18 -10.78 6.14
N CYS A 147 -4.55 -12.04 6.38
CA CYS A 147 -5.29 -12.40 7.59
C CYS A 147 -4.49 -12.11 8.86
N LYS A 148 -3.19 -12.43 8.88
CA LYS A 148 -2.30 -12.14 10.03
C LYS A 148 -2.16 -10.64 10.25
N ASP A 149 -1.97 -9.88 9.17
CA ASP A 149 -1.88 -8.43 9.20
C ASP A 149 -3.18 -7.81 9.75
N LEU A 150 -4.33 -8.25 9.27
CA LEU A 150 -5.63 -7.81 9.80
C LEU A 150 -5.79 -8.16 11.28
N GLN A 151 -5.46 -9.38 11.69
CA GLN A 151 -5.54 -9.81 13.10
C GLN A 151 -4.70 -8.93 14.03
N HIS A 152 -3.50 -8.54 13.60
CA HIS A 152 -2.64 -7.63 14.35
C HIS A 152 -3.30 -6.26 14.56
N HIS A 153 -3.94 -5.71 13.53
CA HIS A 153 -4.62 -4.42 13.61
C HIS A 153 -5.98 -4.45 14.33
N VAL A 154 -6.54 -5.63 14.59
CA VAL A 154 -7.84 -5.74 15.30
C VAL A 154 -7.76 -5.18 16.71
N SER A 155 -6.62 -5.30 17.40
CA SER A 155 -6.43 -4.72 18.73
C SER A 155 -6.59 -3.20 18.71
N HIS A 156 -6.05 -2.52 17.69
CA HIS A 156 -6.22 -1.08 17.49
C HIS A 156 -7.67 -0.72 17.14
N TRP A 157 -8.30 -1.47 16.24
CA TRP A 157 -9.72 -1.28 15.91
C TRP A 157 -10.62 -1.42 17.15
N ALA A 158 -10.39 -2.43 17.99
CA ALA A 158 -11.15 -2.63 19.21
C ALA A 158 -10.94 -1.49 20.21
N GLN A 159 -9.69 -1.03 20.38
CA GLN A 159 -9.36 0.12 21.22
C GLN A 159 -10.06 1.40 20.72
N GLN A 160 -10.05 1.67 19.42
CA GLN A 160 -10.78 2.79 18.82
C GLN A 160 -12.29 2.68 19.07
N GLY A 161 -12.85 1.47 18.94
CA GLY A 161 -14.26 1.21 19.24
C GLY A 161 -14.63 1.48 20.69
N ILE A 162 -13.77 1.11 21.64
CA ILE A 162 -13.99 1.38 23.07
C ILE A 162 -13.95 2.87 23.35
N GLU A 163 -12.98 3.59 22.80
CA GLU A 163 -12.91 5.05 22.96
C GLU A 163 -14.10 5.75 22.30
N TYR A 164 -14.56 5.26 21.14
CA TYR A 164 -15.78 5.75 20.52
C TYR A 164 -17.01 5.54 21.42
N ALA A 165 -17.22 4.34 21.97
CA ALA A 165 -18.35 4.05 22.85
C ALA A 165 -18.33 4.94 24.10
N ARG A 166 -17.15 5.15 24.69
CA ARG A 166 -16.95 6.06 25.83
C ARG A 166 -17.33 7.51 25.48
N ARG A 167 -16.90 8.01 24.32
CA ARG A 167 -17.21 9.36 23.84
C ARG A 167 -18.70 9.53 23.51
N HIS A 168 -19.30 8.51 22.90
CA HIS A 168 -20.71 8.49 22.57
C HIS A 168 -21.58 8.50 23.83
N GLU A 169 -21.25 7.70 24.85
CA GLU A 169 -21.96 7.73 26.13
C GLU A 169 -21.86 9.11 26.81
N ALA A 170 -20.69 9.75 26.75
CA ALA A 170 -20.50 11.09 27.28
C ALA A 170 -21.37 12.14 26.56
N ASP A 171 -21.47 12.04 25.24
CA ASP A 171 -22.34 12.90 24.42
C ASP A 171 -23.83 12.71 24.78
N GLU A 172 -24.28 11.47 24.92
CA GLU A 172 -25.65 11.15 25.35
C GLU A 172 -25.97 11.65 26.76
N GLN A 173 -24.99 11.62 27.67
CA GLN A 173 -25.15 12.21 29.01
C GLN A 173 -25.21 13.74 28.93
N TYR A 174 -24.34 14.36 28.13
CA TYR A 174 -24.32 15.80 27.91
C TYR A 174 -25.64 16.33 27.35
N LYS A 175 -26.28 15.60 26.40
CA LYS A 175 -27.61 15.94 25.89
C LYS A 175 -28.68 16.02 26.98
N LYS A 176 -28.49 15.34 28.12
CA LYS A 176 -29.44 15.32 29.25
C LYS A 176 -29.11 16.34 30.33
N ASN A 177 -27.83 16.53 30.65
CA ASN A 177 -27.39 17.31 31.81
C ASN A 177 -26.66 18.61 31.47
N HIS A 178 -26.28 18.81 30.21
CA HIS A 178 -25.48 19.94 29.71
C HIS A 178 -24.17 20.19 30.48
N ASP A 179 -23.59 19.16 31.10
CA ASP A 179 -22.33 19.27 31.84
C ASP A 179 -21.11 19.18 30.89
N ILE A 180 -20.59 20.35 30.53
CA ILE A 180 -19.41 20.49 29.66
C ILE A 180 -18.14 19.92 30.31
N ALA A 181 -18.00 20.00 31.64
CA ALA A 181 -16.80 19.54 32.33
C ALA A 181 -16.72 18.00 32.31
N ALA A 182 -17.85 17.33 32.53
CA ALA A 182 -17.95 15.88 32.41
C ALA A 182 -17.69 15.40 30.97
N LEU A 183 -18.25 16.11 29.98
CA LEU A 183 -18.02 15.81 28.56
C LEU A 183 -16.53 15.92 28.22
N ARG A 184 -15.89 17.05 28.53
CA ARG A 184 -14.47 17.30 28.25
C ARG A 184 -13.59 16.19 28.82
N LYS A 185 -13.81 15.81 30.09
CA LYS A 185 -13.04 14.76 30.77
C LYS A 185 -13.14 13.40 30.09
N ARG A 186 -14.30 13.06 29.51
CA ARG A 186 -14.51 11.78 28.82
C ARG A 186 -14.08 11.79 27.36
N TRP A 187 -14.08 12.94 26.71
CA TRP A 187 -13.67 13.08 25.30
C TRP A 187 -12.16 13.18 25.11
N THR A 188 -11.45 13.77 26.05
CA THR A 188 -9.99 13.93 25.96
C THR A 188 -9.25 12.64 26.32
N THR A 189 -8.25 12.29 25.53
CA THR A 189 -7.26 11.24 25.82
C THR A 189 -5.93 11.91 26.17
N PRO A 190 -5.17 11.39 27.16
CA PRO A 190 -3.82 11.88 27.42
C PRO A 190 -2.94 11.76 26.17
N GLU A 191 -2.26 12.86 25.80
CA GLU A 191 -1.35 12.91 24.64
C GLU A 191 -0.04 12.15 24.90
N ALA A 192 0.43 12.14 26.15
CA ALA A 192 1.64 11.45 26.57
C ALA A 192 1.36 10.57 27.80
N ARG A 193 2.05 9.43 27.86
CA ARG A 193 2.07 8.52 29.01
C ARG A 193 3.49 8.46 29.58
N PRO A 194 3.66 8.35 30.91
CA PRO A 194 4.96 8.12 31.51
C PRO A 194 5.53 6.74 31.11
N LEU A 195 6.85 6.62 31.08
CA LEU A 195 7.53 5.37 30.70
C LEU A 195 7.18 4.22 31.64
N GLU A 196 6.93 4.50 32.92
CA GLU A 196 6.51 3.52 33.91
C GLU A 196 5.11 2.95 33.59
N GLU A 197 4.23 3.71 32.93
CA GLU A 197 2.92 3.20 32.50
C GLU A 197 3.03 2.34 31.23
N MET A 198 3.96 2.69 30.33
CA MET A 198 4.17 1.98 29.07
C MET A 198 4.99 0.68 29.25
N TYR A 199 6.05 0.74 30.06
CA TYR A 199 7.05 -0.33 30.20
C TYR A 199 7.18 -0.87 31.61
N GLY A 200 6.48 -0.28 32.59
CA GLY A 200 6.56 -0.72 33.98
C GLY A 200 5.97 -2.11 34.18
N VAL A 201 6.65 -2.90 35.01
CA VAL A 201 6.15 -4.21 35.43
C VAL A 201 5.05 -3.99 36.47
N LEU A 202 3.79 -4.13 36.03
CA LEU A 202 2.65 -4.10 36.95
C LEU A 202 2.80 -5.14 38.06
N SER A 203 2.50 -4.74 39.30
CA SER A 203 2.43 -5.67 40.44
C SER A 203 1.31 -6.71 40.23
N PRO A 204 1.38 -7.88 40.90
CA PRO A 204 0.34 -8.92 40.76
C PRO A 204 -1.08 -8.42 41.07
N GLU A 205 -1.22 -7.46 41.99
CA GLU A 205 -2.51 -6.86 42.38
C GLU A 205 -3.05 -5.93 41.28
N GLU A 206 -2.19 -5.11 40.68
CA GLU A 206 -2.57 -4.20 39.58
C GLU A 206 -2.94 -4.96 38.30
N ARG A 207 -2.27 -6.09 38.02
CA ARG A 207 -2.62 -6.96 36.90
C ARG A 207 -4.00 -7.61 37.06
N SER A 208 -4.37 -7.94 38.29
CA SER A 208 -5.68 -8.53 38.61
C SER A 208 -6.83 -7.52 38.43
N HIS A 209 -6.56 -6.23 38.66
CA HIS A 209 -7.57 -5.17 38.57
C HIS A 209 -7.64 -4.47 37.22
N LYS A 210 -6.57 -4.55 36.39
CA LYS A 210 -6.59 -3.99 35.04
C LYS A 210 -7.54 -4.81 34.17
N THR A 211 -8.72 -4.25 33.89
CA THR A 211 -9.66 -4.85 32.95
C THR A 211 -8.97 -5.00 31.59
N THR A 212 -8.87 -6.22 31.10
CA THR A 212 -8.19 -6.50 29.84
C THR A 212 -8.88 -5.80 28.68
N LEU A 213 -8.12 -5.43 27.66
CA LEU A 213 -8.66 -4.87 26.41
C LEU A 213 -9.77 -5.77 25.86
N THR A 214 -9.52 -7.08 25.85
CA THR A 214 -10.49 -8.12 25.54
C THR A 214 -11.80 -7.91 26.30
N HIS A 215 -11.78 -7.89 27.64
CA HIS A 215 -13.01 -7.74 28.41
C HIS A 215 -13.75 -6.42 28.11
N ARG A 216 -13.02 -5.31 27.95
CA ARG A 216 -13.63 -4.01 27.57
C ARG A 216 -14.31 -4.08 26.21
N ALA A 217 -13.64 -4.66 25.21
CA ALA A 217 -14.17 -4.79 23.85
C ALA A 217 -15.40 -5.72 23.82
N PHE A 218 -15.34 -6.86 24.49
CA PHE A 218 -16.44 -7.82 24.56
C PHE A 218 -17.67 -7.29 25.32
N ASN A 219 -17.54 -6.26 26.16
CA ASN A 219 -18.68 -5.62 26.82
C ASN A 219 -19.49 -4.70 25.89
N ILE A 220 -18.94 -4.33 24.73
CA ILE A 220 -19.64 -3.51 23.73
C ILE A 220 -20.26 -4.47 22.70
N PRO A 221 -21.60 -4.53 22.57
CA PRO A 221 -22.27 -5.52 21.72
C PRO A 221 -21.81 -5.51 20.25
N GLU A 222 -21.60 -4.33 19.68
CA GLU A 222 -21.17 -4.14 18.30
C GLU A 222 -19.75 -4.65 18.08
N LEU A 223 -18.84 -4.38 19.02
CA LEU A 223 -17.47 -4.89 18.96
C LEU A 223 -17.41 -6.38 19.18
N ARG A 224 -18.15 -6.91 20.16
CA ARG A 224 -18.29 -8.36 20.40
C ARG A 224 -18.69 -9.08 19.11
N LYS A 225 -19.75 -8.62 18.45
CA LYS A 225 -20.23 -9.22 17.20
C LYS A 225 -19.16 -9.22 16.11
N GLY A 226 -18.40 -8.12 15.98
CA GLY A 226 -17.29 -8.02 15.02
C GLY A 226 -16.15 -8.99 15.34
N LEU A 227 -15.74 -9.07 16.61
CA LEU A 227 -14.67 -9.96 17.07
C LEU A 227 -15.05 -11.44 16.88
N GLU A 228 -16.28 -11.82 17.22
CA GLU A 228 -16.81 -13.17 17.02
C GLU A 228 -16.84 -13.56 15.53
N LEU A 229 -17.26 -12.66 14.66
CA LEU A 229 -17.27 -12.89 13.20
C LEU A 229 -15.86 -13.09 12.64
N MET A 230 -14.86 -12.42 13.21
CA MET A 230 -13.44 -12.61 12.86
C MET A 230 -12.79 -13.81 13.56
N GLY A 231 -13.51 -14.50 14.46
CA GLY A 231 -12.99 -15.63 15.22
C GLY A 231 -11.95 -15.25 16.29
N ILE A 232 -11.95 -13.99 16.75
CA ILE A 232 -10.95 -13.46 17.67
C ILE A 232 -11.43 -13.61 19.11
N GLN A 233 -10.69 -14.36 19.91
CA GLN A 233 -11.02 -14.65 21.32
C GLN A 233 -10.25 -13.78 22.31
N THR A 234 -9.04 -13.36 21.92
CA THR A 234 -8.13 -12.59 22.74
C THR A 234 -7.54 -11.44 21.93
N LEU A 235 -7.48 -10.26 22.52
CA LEU A 235 -6.80 -9.10 21.97
C LEU A 235 -5.44 -8.93 22.64
N GLU A 236 -4.44 -8.63 21.84
CA GLU A 236 -3.12 -8.21 22.30
C GLU A 236 -3.17 -6.74 22.75
N ASP A 237 -2.21 -6.31 23.57
CA ASP A 237 -2.15 -4.92 24.01
C ASP A 237 -1.57 -4.04 22.88
N PRO A 238 -2.35 -3.14 22.26
CA PRO A 238 -1.90 -2.33 21.13
C PRO A 238 -0.91 -1.23 21.55
N SER A 239 -0.68 -1.03 22.86
CA SER A 239 0.24 0.00 23.35
C SER A 239 1.70 -0.23 22.96
N MET A 240 2.08 -1.47 22.65
CA MET A 240 3.44 -1.82 22.23
C MET A 240 3.69 -1.54 20.74
N ASP A 241 2.63 -1.45 19.93
CA ASP A 241 2.66 -1.15 18.49
C ASP A 241 2.23 0.30 18.21
N GLU A 242 2.21 1.18 19.23
CA GLU A 242 2.00 2.61 19.06
C GLU A 242 3.22 3.25 18.35
N GLU A 243 3.27 3.18 17.02
CA GLU A 243 4.11 4.07 16.22
C GLU A 243 3.51 5.48 16.26
N GLN A 244 4.15 6.38 17.00
CA GLN A 244 3.78 7.80 17.01
C GLN A 244 4.27 8.47 15.72
N GLU A 245 3.48 8.38 14.66
CA GLU A 245 3.69 9.17 13.46
C GLU A 245 3.30 10.63 13.75
N ARG A 246 4.32 11.50 13.84
CA ARG A 246 4.11 12.94 13.81
C ARG A 246 3.97 13.32 12.34
N GLU A 247 2.75 13.52 11.86
CA GLU A 247 2.50 14.05 10.51
C GLU A 247 3.13 15.45 10.41
N VAL A 248 4.35 15.54 9.89
CA VAL A 248 5.02 16.81 9.56
C VAL A 248 4.85 17.14 8.07
N THR A 249 4.38 16.18 7.27
CA THR A 249 4.17 16.33 5.83
C THR A 249 2.77 16.86 5.54
N HIS A 250 2.69 18.16 5.25
CA HIS A 250 1.53 18.71 4.55
C HIS A 250 1.40 18.02 3.18
N GLU A 251 0.38 17.20 2.98
CA GLU A 251 0.00 16.71 1.66
C GLU A 251 -0.52 17.88 0.83
N VAL A 252 0.27 18.33 -0.16
CA VAL A 252 -0.15 19.33 -1.15
C VAL A 252 -0.60 18.58 -2.39
N GLU A 253 -1.90 18.33 -2.49
CA GLU A 253 -2.52 17.77 -3.69
C GLU A 253 -2.50 18.83 -4.81
N ARG A 254 -1.74 18.58 -5.88
CA ARG A 254 -1.72 19.44 -7.07
C ARG A 254 -2.64 18.85 -8.14
N GLU A 255 -3.83 19.41 -8.28
CA GLU A 255 -4.72 19.10 -9.41
C GLU A 255 -4.35 19.98 -10.62
N GLU A 256 -4.02 19.36 -11.76
CA GLU A 256 -3.89 20.07 -13.04
C GLU A 256 -5.26 20.26 -13.69
N GLN A 257 -5.77 21.48 -13.67
CA GLN A 257 -7.01 21.85 -14.37
C GLN A 257 -6.68 22.35 -15.78
N VAL A 258 -6.94 21.52 -16.80
CA VAL A 258 -6.72 21.89 -18.21
C VAL A 258 -7.86 22.79 -18.69
N GLU A 259 -7.66 24.11 -18.64
CA GLU A 259 -8.60 25.07 -19.22
C GLU A 259 -8.46 25.07 -20.75
N ARG A 260 -9.42 24.45 -21.44
CA ARG A 260 -9.46 24.48 -22.91
C ARG A 260 -10.06 25.81 -23.38
N PRO A 261 -9.49 26.46 -24.40
CA PRO A 261 -10.07 27.69 -24.95
C PRO A 261 -11.51 27.44 -25.43
N PRO A 262 -12.38 28.45 -25.37
CA PRO A 262 -13.76 28.33 -25.80
C PRO A 262 -13.84 27.92 -27.27
N LYS A 263 -14.81 27.04 -27.60
CA LYS A 263 -15.08 26.62 -28.97
C LYS A 263 -15.31 27.85 -29.85
N ARG A 264 -14.39 28.14 -30.78
CA ARG A 264 -14.60 29.17 -31.79
C ARG A 264 -15.66 28.70 -32.79
N LYS A 265 -16.48 29.65 -33.24
CA LYS A 265 -17.37 29.40 -34.37
C LYS A 265 -16.51 29.12 -35.62
N PRO A 266 -16.79 28.05 -36.38
CA PRO A 266 -16.06 27.77 -37.61
C PRO A 266 -16.21 28.96 -38.58
N ALA A 267 -15.14 29.29 -39.30
CA ALA A 267 -15.21 30.31 -40.34
C ALA A 267 -16.21 29.86 -41.41
N ILE A 268 -17.01 30.82 -41.89
CA ILE A 268 -17.87 30.57 -43.05
C ILE A 268 -16.92 30.40 -44.24
N HIS A 269 -16.99 29.23 -44.87
CA HIS A 269 -16.23 28.93 -46.07
C HIS A 269 -16.81 29.77 -47.20
N SER A 270 -15.96 30.59 -47.81
CA SER A 270 -16.27 31.27 -49.07
C SER A 270 -15.33 30.71 -50.12
N ILE A 271 -15.90 30.32 -51.25
CA ILE A 271 -15.14 29.86 -52.40
C ILE A 271 -14.75 31.12 -53.17
N HIS A 272 -13.47 31.24 -53.52
CA HIS A 272 -12.98 32.38 -54.28
C HIS A 272 -13.70 32.44 -55.64
N PRO A 273 -14.12 33.63 -56.15
CA PRO A 273 -14.91 33.75 -57.37
C PRO A 273 -14.28 33.09 -58.62
N GLU A 274 -12.95 32.91 -58.64
CA GLU A 274 -12.22 32.26 -59.75
C GLU A 274 -12.31 30.72 -59.75
N LEU A 275 -12.92 30.13 -58.71
CA LEU A 275 -13.20 28.70 -58.63
C LEU A 275 -14.64 28.35 -59.05
N TRP A 276 -15.38 29.32 -59.62
CA TRP A 276 -16.79 29.15 -60.00
C TRP A 276 -16.99 28.58 -61.43
N ASP A 277 -15.97 28.62 -62.28
CA ASP A 277 -16.07 28.16 -63.67
C ASP A 277 -15.25 26.88 -63.91
N ILE A 278 -15.90 25.74 -63.71
CA ILE A 278 -15.63 24.46 -64.40
C ILE A 278 -16.97 23.86 -64.83
#